data_AF-A0A537L120-F1
#
_entry.id   AF-A0A537L120-F1
#
_cell.length_a   1.000
_cell.length_b   1.000
_cell.length_c   1.000
_cell.angle_alpha   90.00
_cell.angle_beta   90.00
_cell.angle_gamma   90.00
#
_symmetry.space_group_name_H-M   'P 1'
#
loop_
_entity.id
_entity.type
_entity.pdbx_description
1 polymer ?
#
loop_
_entity_poly.entity_id
_entity_poly.type
_entity_poly.pdbx_seq_one_letter_code
_entity_poly.pdbx_strand_id
1 'polypeptide(L)'
;MIRRLAVLTAASLFTLSLGVGAAFAAGEPDPRPTNPPPPSSSGSQPKAKTGSTKKKQQKSEQEFLDQYRAAYALKLAGDYPAAFAAFTALDAGDHPDVATELGYLARKLGDYALSKVWYEHALAIDPQHVKTWQYYGMWQVEQGNMLKAADFLQKIEAICGSKACQEYQDLKGGMEGTVTY
;
A
#
# COMPACT_ATOMS: atom_id res chain seq x y z
N MET A 1 6.05 60.63 10.19
CA MET A 1 6.94 59.65 10.86
C MET A 1 7.52 58.72 9.80
N ILE A 2 8.84 58.59 9.74
CA ILE A 2 9.62 57.91 8.69
C ILE A 2 10.21 56.61 9.25
N ARG A 3 10.25 55.55 8.43
CA ARG A 3 11.38 54.58 8.20
C ARG A 3 10.80 53.31 7.52
N ARG A 4 10.84 53.18 6.19
CA ARG A 4 11.90 52.70 5.26
C ARG A 4 12.37 51.24 5.48
N LEU A 5 12.27 50.49 4.38
CA LEU A 5 12.64 49.11 4.11
C LEU A 5 14.11 48.77 4.46
N ALA A 6 14.37 47.49 4.75
CA ALA A 6 15.39 46.65 4.10
C ALA A 6 15.39 45.24 4.71
N VAL A 7 15.22 44.19 3.90
CA VAL A 7 15.66 42.84 4.24
C VAL A 7 16.66 42.42 3.18
N LEU A 8 17.91 42.29 3.60
CA LEU A 8 19.07 41.90 2.80
C LEU A 8 19.15 40.36 2.71
N THR A 9 19.55 39.93 1.52
CA THR A 9 19.83 38.58 1.03
C THR A 9 20.95 37.85 1.79
N ALA A 10 20.88 36.52 1.86
CA ALA A 10 22.07 35.67 1.94
C ALA A 10 21.84 34.34 1.20
N ALA A 11 22.41 34.25 0.00
CA ALA A 11 22.52 33.01 -0.76
C ALA A 11 23.67 32.18 -0.18
N SER A 12 23.47 30.88 0.02
CA SER A 12 24.52 29.92 0.37
C SER A 12 24.51 28.78 -0.64
N LEU A 13 25.49 28.79 -1.53
CA LEU A 13 25.83 27.73 -2.45
C LEU A 13 26.71 26.73 -1.69
N PHE A 14 26.33 25.45 -1.65
CA PHE A 14 27.24 24.38 -1.25
C PHE A 14 27.32 23.31 -2.34
N THR A 15 28.56 22.89 -2.56
CA THR A 15 29.16 22.36 -3.77
C THR A 15 28.95 20.85 -3.95
N LEU A 16 28.73 20.43 -5.20
CA LEU A 16 28.66 19.05 -5.66
C LEU A 16 30.09 18.46 -5.78
N SER A 17 30.44 17.47 -4.94
CA SER A 17 31.67 16.69 -5.10
C SER A 17 31.40 15.39 -5.85
N LEU A 18 31.89 15.30 -7.09
CA LEU A 18 32.00 14.03 -7.83
C LEU A 18 33.29 13.31 -7.43
N GLY A 19 33.17 12.10 -6.88
CA GLY A 19 34.29 11.18 -6.73
C GLY A 19 34.31 10.18 -7.89
N VAL A 20 35.37 10.20 -8.71
CA VAL A 20 35.63 9.24 -9.78
C VAL A 20 36.78 8.31 -9.36
N GLY A 21 36.51 7.00 -9.38
CA GLY A 21 37.40 5.95 -9.90
C GLY A 21 38.63 5.49 -9.09
N ALA A 22 38.70 4.17 -8.85
CA ALA A 22 39.90 3.36 -9.11
C ALA A 22 39.50 1.88 -9.26
N ALA A 23 39.67 1.36 -10.47
CA ALA A 23 39.69 -0.07 -10.79
C ALA A 23 41.15 -0.47 -11.07
N PHE A 24 41.70 -1.38 -10.27
CA PHE A 24 42.97 -2.10 -10.44
C PHE A 24 42.89 -3.32 -9.50
N ALA A 25 43.39 -4.52 -9.76
CA ALA A 25 44.03 -5.12 -10.91
C ALA A 25 43.90 -6.65 -10.73
N ALA A 26 43.99 -7.38 -11.85
CA ALA A 26 44.11 -8.82 -11.92
C ALA A 26 45.43 -9.31 -11.31
N GLY A 27 45.41 -10.54 -10.78
CA GLY A 27 46.58 -11.27 -10.32
C GLY A 27 46.28 -12.76 -10.13
N GLU A 28 46.17 -13.46 -11.26
CA GLU A 28 46.86 -14.71 -11.66
C GLU A 28 47.08 -15.91 -10.69
N PRO A 29 47.45 -17.12 -11.19
CA PRO A 29 46.72 -18.37 -10.93
C PRO A 29 47.53 -19.38 -10.11
N ASP A 30 46.86 -20.42 -9.59
CA ASP A 30 47.57 -21.63 -9.13
C ASP A 30 46.83 -22.93 -9.50
N PRO A 31 47.59 -24.04 -9.69
CA PRO A 31 47.23 -25.12 -10.60
C PRO A 31 46.42 -26.25 -9.96
N ARG A 32 45.62 -26.94 -10.80
CA ARG A 32 45.05 -28.27 -10.51
C ARG A 32 46.07 -29.37 -10.82
N PRO A 33 45.94 -30.53 -10.17
CA PRO A 33 45.73 -31.76 -10.95
C PRO A 33 44.64 -32.66 -10.34
N THR A 34 43.59 -32.94 -11.12
CA THR A 34 43.27 -34.20 -11.83
C THR A 34 42.55 -35.25 -10.97
N ASN A 35 41.23 -35.35 -11.21
CA ASN A 35 40.49 -36.61 -11.06
C ASN A 35 39.67 -36.83 -12.36
N PRO A 36 39.62 -38.06 -12.90
CA PRO A 36 38.97 -38.35 -14.19
C PRO A 36 37.43 -38.51 -14.06
N PRO A 37 36.64 -38.27 -15.13
CA PRO A 37 35.20 -38.51 -15.13
C PRO A 37 34.84 -39.89 -15.73
N PRO A 38 33.72 -40.50 -15.30
CA PRO A 38 32.74 -40.96 -16.31
C PRO A 38 31.27 -40.99 -15.79
N PRO A 39 30.25 -41.33 -16.62
CA PRO A 39 30.01 -40.98 -18.01
C PRO A 39 28.68 -40.20 -18.20
N SER A 40 28.52 -39.58 -19.38
CA SER A 40 27.25 -39.02 -19.86
C SER A 40 26.10 -40.02 -19.79
N SER A 41 25.03 -39.65 -19.08
CA SER A 41 23.68 -40.08 -19.45
C SER A 41 22.91 -38.85 -19.93
N SER A 42 22.69 -38.82 -21.24
CA SER A 42 21.75 -37.95 -21.92
C SER A 42 20.36 -38.13 -21.29
N GLY A 43 20.00 -37.20 -20.41
CA GLY A 43 18.64 -37.01 -19.94
C GLY A 43 18.14 -35.71 -20.52
N SER A 44 17.49 -35.77 -21.68
CA SER A 44 16.72 -34.65 -22.22
C SER A 44 15.64 -34.28 -21.21
N GLN A 45 15.91 -33.31 -20.34
CA GLN A 45 14.84 -32.67 -19.59
C GLN A 45 13.97 -31.90 -20.60
N PRO A 46 12.67 -32.19 -20.70
CA PRO A 46 11.79 -31.31 -21.42
C PRO A 46 11.83 -29.95 -20.72
N LYS A 47 12.28 -28.91 -21.43
CA LYS A 47 12.09 -27.50 -21.06
C LYS A 47 10.60 -27.31 -20.76
N ALA A 48 10.27 -27.32 -19.46
CA ALA A 48 8.93 -27.00 -19.00
C ALA A 48 8.59 -25.57 -19.44
N LYS A 49 7.41 -25.41 -20.04
CA LYS A 49 6.84 -24.16 -20.56
C LYS A 49 6.42 -23.20 -19.42
N THR A 50 7.29 -22.94 -18.44
CA THR A 50 6.98 -22.08 -17.28
C THR A 50 6.97 -20.58 -17.58
N GLY A 51 7.55 -20.16 -18.71
CA GLY A 51 7.61 -18.74 -19.08
C GLY A 51 6.27 -18.12 -19.50
N SER A 52 5.39 -18.89 -20.14
CA SER A 52 4.12 -18.39 -20.69
C SER A 52 3.08 -18.11 -19.61
N THR A 53 3.01 -18.94 -18.56
CA THR A 53 2.05 -18.81 -17.46
C THR A 53 2.39 -17.61 -16.55
N LYS A 54 3.69 -17.41 -16.24
CA LYS A 54 4.14 -16.29 -15.42
C LYS A 54 3.90 -14.94 -16.11
N LYS A 55 4.10 -14.86 -17.44
CA LYS A 55 3.81 -13.66 -18.24
C LYS A 55 2.31 -13.36 -18.32
N LYS A 56 1.46 -14.39 -18.39
CA LYS A 56 -0.01 -14.22 -18.41
C LYS A 56 -0.55 -13.74 -17.06
N GLN A 57 -0.05 -14.30 -15.95
CA GLN A 57 -0.41 -13.88 -14.59
C GLN A 57 0.08 -12.46 -14.28
N GLN A 58 1.29 -12.09 -14.69
CA GLN A 58 1.75 -10.70 -14.56
C GLN A 58 0.90 -9.72 -15.38
N LYS A 59 0.42 -10.13 -16.56
CA LYS A 59 -0.48 -9.30 -17.36
C LYS A 59 -1.84 -9.11 -16.67
N SER A 60 -2.43 -10.16 -16.08
CA SER A 60 -3.70 -10.05 -15.37
C SER A 60 -3.57 -9.25 -14.06
N GLU A 61 -2.45 -9.40 -13.34
CA GLU A 61 -2.15 -8.58 -12.18
C GLU A 61 -2.02 -7.11 -12.54
N GLN A 62 -1.29 -6.80 -13.62
CA GLN A 62 -1.14 -5.43 -14.08
C GLN A 62 -2.48 -4.81 -14.48
N GLU A 63 -3.33 -5.58 -15.16
CA GLU A 63 -4.68 -5.15 -15.54
C GLU A 63 -5.56 -4.88 -14.32
N PHE A 64 -5.51 -5.75 -13.29
CA PHE A 64 -6.18 -5.50 -12.01
C PHE A 64 -5.69 -4.21 -11.35
N LEU A 65 -4.37 -3.99 -11.28
CA LEU A 65 -3.79 -2.77 -10.70
C LEU A 65 -4.17 -1.50 -11.47
N ASP A 66 -4.25 -1.58 -12.80
CA ASP A 66 -4.72 -0.48 -13.66
C ASP A 66 -6.19 -0.14 -13.36
N GLN A 67 -7.06 -1.15 -13.27
CA GLN A 67 -8.47 -0.98 -12.94
C GLN A 67 -8.69 -0.47 -11.51
N TYR A 68 -7.94 -1.00 -10.54
CA TYR A 68 -7.96 -0.53 -9.16
C TYR A 68 -7.59 0.95 -9.07
N ARG A 69 -6.52 1.38 -9.77
CA ARG A 69 -6.12 2.79 -9.83
C ARG A 69 -7.21 3.66 -10.45
N ALA A 70 -7.87 3.20 -11.50
CA ALA A 70 -8.97 3.94 -12.13
C ALA A 70 -10.16 4.09 -11.16
N ALA A 71 -10.54 3.03 -10.44
CA ALA A 71 -11.58 3.08 -9.43
C ALA A 71 -11.21 4.03 -8.28
N TYR A 72 -9.95 4.00 -7.83
CA TYR A 72 -9.44 4.90 -6.79
C TYR A 72 -9.43 6.37 -7.24
N ALA A 73 -9.16 6.65 -8.52
CA ALA A 73 -9.22 8.00 -9.07
C ALA A 73 -10.65 8.59 -9.01
N LEU A 74 -11.67 7.77 -9.27
CA LEU A 74 -13.08 8.16 -9.12
C LEU A 74 -13.41 8.50 -7.65
N LYS A 75 -12.92 7.68 -6.70
CA LYS A 75 -13.05 7.96 -5.26
C LYS A 75 -12.42 9.31 -4.89
N LEU A 76 -11.20 9.58 -5.35
CA LEU A 76 -10.51 10.84 -5.08
C LEU A 76 -11.20 12.06 -5.73
N ALA A 77 -11.86 11.86 -6.87
CA ALA A 77 -12.68 12.88 -7.53
C ALA A 77 -14.02 13.15 -6.80
N GLY A 78 -14.37 12.34 -5.79
CA GLY A 78 -15.64 12.44 -5.06
C GLY A 78 -16.83 11.83 -5.80
N ASP A 79 -16.61 11.17 -6.94
CA ASP A 79 -17.65 10.43 -7.66
C ASP A 79 -17.82 9.05 -7.02
N TYR A 80 -18.40 9.03 -5.82
CA TYR A 80 -18.60 7.81 -5.04
C TYR A 80 -19.48 6.77 -5.75
N PRO A 81 -20.57 7.13 -6.46
CA PRO A 81 -21.33 6.15 -7.24
C PRO A 81 -20.49 5.47 -8.32
N ALA A 82 -19.73 6.23 -9.12
CA ALA A 82 -18.88 5.66 -10.15
C ALA A 82 -17.74 4.83 -9.55
N ALA A 83 -17.14 5.29 -8.45
CA ALA A 83 -16.11 4.55 -7.75
C ALA A 83 -16.65 3.21 -7.23
N PHE A 84 -17.84 3.19 -6.62
CA PHE A 84 -18.45 1.96 -6.12
C PHE A 84 -18.73 0.97 -7.26
N ALA A 85 -19.25 1.45 -8.38
CA ALA A 85 -19.45 0.64 -9.58
C ALA A 85 -18.11 0.10 -10.14
N ALA A 86 -17.05 0.91 -10.13
CA ALA A 86 -15.73 0.49 -10.60
C ALA A 86 -15.08 -0.55 -9.68
N PHE A 87 -15.16 -0.39 -8.35
CA PHE A 87 -14.62 -1.36 -7.39
C PHE A 87 -15.39 -2.68 -7.41
N THR A 88 -16.72 -2.65 -7.57
CA THR A 88 -17.52 -3.88 -7.71
C THR A 88 -17.20 -4.61 -9.03
N ALA A 89 -16.92 -3.88 -10.11
CA ALA A 89 -16.54 -4.46 -11.40
C ALA A 89 -15.16 -5.13 -11.41
N LEU A 90 -14.32 -4.92 -10.38
CA LEU A 90 -13.06 -5.66 -10.22
C LEU A 90 -13.30 -7.14 -9.92
N ASP A 91 -14.50 -7.51 -9.44
CA ASP A 91 -14.86 -8.88 -9.03
C ASP A 91 -13.85 -9.50 -8.03
N ALA A 92 -13.27 -8.65 -7.18
CA ALA A 92 -12.22 -8.98 -6.22
C ALA A 92 -12.67 -8.65 -4.79
N GLY A 93 -13.94 -8.95 -4.46
CA GLY A 93 -14.52 -8.70 -3.15
C GLY A 93 -13.83 -9.47 -2.01
N ASP A 94 -13.13 -10.55 -2.35
CA ASP A 94 -12.28 -11.35 -1.46
C ASP A 94 -10.90 -10.73 -1.20
N HIS A 95 -10.57 -9.59 -1.81
CA HIS A 95 -9.37 -8.82 -1.49
C HIS A 95 -9.68 -7.81 -0.37
N PRO A 96 -8.95 -7.80 0.76
CA PRO A 96 -9.31 -6.98 1.92
C PRO A 96 -9.25 -5.47 1.63
N ASP A 97 -8.31 -5.00 0.81
CA ASP A 97 -8.32 -3.61 0.33
C ASP A 97 -9.60 -3.26 -0.47
N VAL A 98 -10.00 -4.09 -1.44
CA VAL A 98 -11.20 -3.83 -2.27
C VAL A 98 -12.45 -3.81 -1.40
N ALA A 99 -12.61 -4.79 -0.50
CA ALA A 99 -13.70 -4.82 0.47
C ALA A 99 -13.69 -3.57 1.38
N THR A 100 -12.51 -3.10 1.81
CA THR A 100 -12.39 -1.87 2.60
C THR A 100 -12.85 -0.64 1.83
N GLU A 101 -12.46 -0.53 0.56
CA GLU A 101 -12.89 0.58 -0.30
C GLU A 101 -14.40 0.55 -0.57
N LEU A 102 -14.99 -0.63 -0.80
CA LEU A 102 -16.44 -0.79 -0.93
C LEU A 102 -17.18 -0.37 0.34
N GLY A 103 -16.66 -0.69 1.52
CA GLY A 103 -17.20 -0.23 2.80
C GLY A 103 -17.15 1.29 2.94
N TYR A 104 -16.01 1.91 2.61
CA TYR A 104 -15.86 3.36 2.61
C TYR A 104 -16.84 4.05 1.64
N LEU A 105 -16.96 3.52 0.43
CA LEU A 105 -17.82 4.09 -0.60
C LEU A 105 -19.30 3.96 -0.24
N ALA A 106 -19.73 2.80 0.27
CA ALA A 106 -21.08 2.62 0.80
C ALA A 106 -21.39 3.64 1.91
N ARG A 107 -20.44 3.90 2.83
CA ARG A 107 -20.57 4.93 3.86
C ARG A 107 -20.74 6.33 3.27
N LYS A 108 -19.94 6.69 2.27
CA LYS A 108 -20.05 8.01 1.59
C LYS A 108 -21.33 8.15 0.78
N LEU A 109 -21.94 7.04 0.34
CA LEU A 109 -23.26 7.00 -0.30
C LEU A 109 -24.44 6.98 0.70
N GLY A 110 -24.17 6.91 2.01
CA GLY A 110 -25.18 6.86 3.07
C GLY A 110 -25.73 5.47 3.38
N ASP A 111 -25.24 4.41 2.72
CA ASP A 111 -25.61 3.03 3.04
C ASP A 111 -24.70 2.47 4.14
N TYR A 112 -25.02 2.84 5.38
CA TYR A 112 -24.25 2.42 6.55
C TYR A 112 -24.38 0.93 6.85
N ALA A 113 -25.51 0.30 6.48
CA ALA A 113 -25.71 -1.12 6.66
C ALA A 113 -24.76 -1.92 5.76
N LEU A 114 -24.67 -1.54 4.47
CA LEU A 114 -23.76 -2.15 3.52
C LEU A 114 -22.29 -1.87 3.86
N SER A 115 -21.98 -0.64 4.28
CA SER A 115 -20.65 -0.25 4.77
C SER A 115 -20.14 -1.21 5.86
N LYS A 116 -20.99 -1.47 6.85
CA LYS A 116 -20.67 -2.40 7.95
C LYS A 116 -20.37 -3.81 7.44
N VAL A 117 -21.21 -4.33 6.53
CA VAL A 117 -21.04 -5.67 5.95
C VAL A 117 -19.67 -5.79 5.27
N TRP A 118 -19.27 -4.79 4.48
CA TRP A 118 -17.99 -4.81 3.78
C TRP A 118 -16.78 -4.68 4.70
N TYR A 119 -16.83 -3.85 5.74
CA TYR A 119 -15.75 -3.79 6.73
C TYR A 119 -15.62 -5.10 7.50
N GLU A 120 -16.74 -5.72 7.90
CA GLU A 120 -16.72 -7.01 8.57
C GLU A 120 -16.22 -8.12 7.64
N HIS A 121 -16.55 -8.05 6.35
CA HIS A 121 -16.03 -8.95 5.33
C HIS A 121 -14.52 -8.81 5.15
N ALA A 122 -14.01 -7.58 5.00
CA ALA A 122 -12.57 -7.30 4.88
C ALA A 122 -11.79 -7.85 6.09
N LEU A 123 -12.31 -7.69 7.31
CA LEU A 123 -11.69 -8.20 8.54
C LEU A 123 -11.85 -9.72 8.72
N ALA A 124 -12.86 -10.33 8.10
CA ALA A 124 -12.97 -11.78 8.05
C ALA A 124 -11.92 -12.40 7.12
N ILE A 125 -11.54 -11.69 6.05
CA ILE A 125 -10.45 -12.08 5.15
C ILE A 125 -9.09 -11.87 5.83
N ASP A 126 -8.86 -10.67 6.36
CA ASP A 126 -7.62 -10.31 7.06
C ASP A 126 -7.92 -9.56 8.37
N PRO A 127 -7.90 -10.27 9.51
CA PRO A 127 -8.11 -9.66 10.83
C PRO A 127 -7.04 -8.64 11.22
N GLN A 128 -5.87 -8.64 10.56
CA GLN A 128 -4.77 -7.72 10.80
C GLN A 128 -4.77 -6.55 9.79
N HIS A 129 -5.80 -6.41 8.97
CA HIS A 129 -5.88 -5.35 7.98
C HIS A 129 -6.09 -3.98 8.64
N VAL A 130 -4.97 -3.29 8.90
CA VAL A 130 -4.92 -2.03 9.67
C VAL A 130 -5.83 -0.96 9.06
N LYS A 131 -5.82 -0.85 7.74
CA LYS A 131 -6.66 0.12 7.01
C LYS A 131 -8.15 -0.10 7.30
N THR A 132 -8.64 -1.33 7.37
CA THR A 132 -10.06 -1.56 7.68
C THR A 132 -10.38 -1.14 9.11
N TRP A 133 -9.53 -1.46 10.08
CA TRP A 133 -9.73 -1.02 11.46
C TRP A 133 -9.77 0.50 11.58
N GLN A 134 -8.92 1.19 10.83
CA GLN A 134 -8.93 2.65 10.75
C GLN A 134 -10.26 3.18 10.21
N TYR A 135 -10.67 2.78 9.00
CA TYR A 135 -11.89 3.28 8.39
C TYR A 135 -13.15 2.93 9.19
N TYR A 136 -13.20 1.72 9.76
CA TYR A 136 -14.30 1.31 10.63
C TYR A 136 -14.29 2.14 11.93
N GLY A 137 -13.11 2.39 12.52
CA GLY A 137 -12.98 3.24 13.71
C GLY A 137 -13.42 4.67 13.45
N MET A 138 -13.00 5.24 12.32
CA MET A 138 -13.40 6.59 11.92
C MET A 138 -14.91 6.66 11.75
N TRP A 139 -15.54 5.67 11.12
CA TRP A 139 -16.99 5.60 11.08
C TRP A 139 -17.63 5.54 12.48
N GLN A 140 -17.06 4.81 13.45
CA GLN A 140 -17.56 4.82 14.84
C GLN A 140 -17.48 6.23 15.48
N VAL A 141 -16.43 7.00 15.18
CA VAL A 141 -16.31 8.40 15.61
C VAL A 141 -17.46 9.24 15.04
N GLU A 142 -17.78 9.09 13.75
CA GLU A 142 -18.89 9.81 13.11
C GLU A 142 -20.25 9.48 13.75
N GLN A 143 -20.42 8.27 14.25
CA GLN A 143 -21.63 7.85 14.96
C GLN A 143 -21.63 8.26 16.45
N GLY A 144 -20.57 8.91 16.94
CA GLY A 144 -20.42 9.27 18.36
C GLY A 144 -20.02 8.11 19.27
N ASN A 145 -19.68 6.95 18.72
CA ASN A 145 -19.31 5.73 19.45
C ASN A 145 -17.83 5.74 19.85
N MET A 146 -17.43 6.72 20.66
CA MET A 146 -16.02 6.98 21.01
C MET A 146 -15.33 5.81 21.72
N LEU A 147 -16.06 5.07 22.57
CA LEU A 147 -15.51 3.88 23.23
C LEU A 147 -15.12 2.80 22.22
N LYS A 148 -15.97 2.57 21.20
CA LYS A 148 -15.69 1.57 20.18
C LYS A 148 -14.58 2.01 19.22
N ALA A 149 -14.51 3.30 18.92
CA ALA A 149 -13.37 3.86 18.19
C ALA A 149 -12.05 3.64 18.97
N ALA A 150 -12.06 3.83 20.30
CA ALA A 150 -10.90 3.56 21.15
C ALA A 150 -10.48 2.08 21.13
N ASP A 151 -11.43 1.15 21.15
CA ASP A 151 -11.14 -0.30 21.01
C ASP A 151 -10.44 -0.60 19.68
N PHE A 152 -10.87 0.03 18.59
CA PHE A 152 -10.26 -0.18 17.27
C PHE A 152 -8.89 0.50 17.16
N LEU A 153 -8.70 1.65 17.81
CA LEU A 153 -7.41 2.31 17.91
C LEU A 153 -6.39 1.42 18.64
N GLN A 154 -6.80 0.73 19.71
CA GLN A 154 -5.95 -0.24 20.40
C GLN A 154 -5.58 -1.43 19.52
N LYS A 155 -6.50 -1.92 18.68
CA LYS A 155 -6.20 -2.98 17.70
C LYS A 155 -5.16 -2.51 16.69
N ILE A 156 -5.31 -1.30 16.16
CA ILE A 156 -4.34 -0.71 15.23
C ILE A 156 -2.96 -0.61 15.89
N GLU A 157 -2.88 -0.11 17.12
CA GLU A 157 -1.61 -0.02 17.87
C GLU A 157 -0.96 -1.40 18.04
N ALA A 158 -1.76 -2.42 18.39
CA ALA A 158 -1.27 -3.78 18.55
C ALA A 158 -0.74 -4.38 17.24
N ILE A 159 -1.39 -4.11 16.10
CA ILE A 159 -0.94 -4.60 14.79
C ILE A 159 0.31 -3.86 14.32
N CYS A 160 0.35 -2.52 14.49
CA CYS A 160 1.49 -1.71 14.08
C CYS A 160 2.71 -1.86 15.02
N GLY A 161 2.51 -2.37 16.24
CA GLY A 161 3.53 -2.43 17.31
C GLY A 161 3.97 -1.07 17.86
N SER A 162 3.36 0.02 17.37
CA SER A 162 3.65 1.39 17.79
C SER A 162 2.50 2.31 17.41
N LYS A 163 2.51 3.52 17.97
CA LYS A 163 1.58 4.60 17.63
C LYS A 163 2.00 5.40 16.39
N ALA A 164 3.09 5.01 15.72
CA ALA A 164 3.69 5.80 14.64
C ALA A 164 3.06 5.53 13.27
N CYS A 165 2.27 4.46 13.11
CA CYS A 165 1.60 4.19 11.84
C CYS A 165 0.53 5.24 11.52
N GLN A 166 0.39 5.54 10.22
CA GLN A 166 -0.51 6.58 9.73
C GLN A 166 -1.95 6.33 10.18
N GLU A 167 -2.38 5.07 10.11
CA GLU A 167 -3.72 4.63 10.45
C GLU A 167 -4.09 4.89 11.92
N TYR A 168 -3.11 4.75 12.83
CA TYR A 168 -3.29 5.10 14.24
C TYR A 168 -3.50 6.61 14.38
N GLN A 169 -2.63 7.40 13.75
CA GLN A 169 -2.65 8.86 13.85
C GLN A 169 -3.93 9.45 13.28
N ASP A 170 -4.40 8.91 12.15
CA ASP A 170 -5.63 9.35 11.50
C ASP A 170 -6.87 9.04 12.34
N LEU A 171 -7.00 7.82 12.89
CA LEU A 171 -8.13 7.47 13.74
C LEU A 171 -8.11 8.31 15.03
N LYS A 172 -6.94 8.43 15.66
CA LYS A 172 -6.77 9.26 16.85
C LYS A 172 -7.12 10.73 16.57
N GLY A 173 -6.63 11.27 15.46
CA GLY A 173 -6.93 12.63 15.03
C GLY A 173 -8.42 12.85 14.75
N GLY A 174 -9.09 11.84 14.16
CA GLY A 174 -10.54 11.84 14.01
C GLY A 174 -11.28 11.87 15.36
N MET A 175 -10.85 11.05 16.33
CA MET A 175 -11.41 11.05 17.69
C MET A 175 -11.22 12.38 18.42
N GLU A 176 -10.11 13.08 18.15
CA GLU A 176 -9.77 14.39 18.74
C GLU A 176 -10.37 15.57 17.96
N GLY A 177 -10.99 15.32 16.80
CA GLY A 177 -11.54 16.36 15.93
C GLY A 177 -10.49 17.19 15.19
N THR A 178 -9.24 16.72 15.11
CA THR A 178 -8.12 17.42 14.44
C THR A 178 -7.99 17.04 12.96
N VAL A 179 -8.67 15.98 12.53
CA VAL A 179 -8.73 15.52 11.14
C VAL A 179 -10.18 15.34 10.72
N THR A 180 -10.56 15.95 9.60
CA THR A 180 -11.83 15.72 8.90
C THR A 180 -11.57 14.96 7.60
N TYR A 181 -12.50 14.09 7.21
CA TYR A 181 -12.28 13.05 6.19
C TYR A 181 -13.53 12.68 5.39
#